data_AF-A0A3D9RRA9-F1
#
_entry.id   AF-A0A3D9RRA9-F1
#
_cell.length_a   1.000
_cell.length_b   1.000
_cell.length_c   1.000
_cell.angle_alpha   90.00
_cell.angle_beta   90.00
_cell.angle_gamma   90.00
#
_symmetry.space_group_name_H-M   'P 1'
#
loop_
_entity.id
_entity.type
_entity.pdbx_description
1 polymer ?
#
loop_
_entity_poly.entity_id
_entity_poly.type
_entity_poly.pdbx_seq_one_letter_code
_entity_poly.pdbx_strand_id
1 'polypeptide(L)'
;MALAKWGGITRGLEHSLDVYERAILHLMQQHWAEITPTAAASKLGINRETVVKRLQSLQTKGLLSAHKSPRGRAMRYSLPPAMWSGN
;
A
#
# COMPACT_ATOMS: atom_id res chain seq x y z
N MET A 1 22.07 11.48 -1.43
CA MET A 1 22.16 10.00 -1.36
C MET A 1 21.35 9.52 -0.17
N ALA A 2 20.09 9.15 -0.35
CA ALA A 2 19.21 8.71 0.73
C ALA A 2 18.32 7.52 0.30
N LEU A 3 18.91 6.56 -0.43
CA LEU A 3 18.22 5.35 -0.91
C LEU A 3 18.48 4.11 -0.02
N ALA A 4 19.30 4.25 1.03
CA ALA A 4 19.86 3.10 1.75
C ALA A 4 19.00 2.57 2.94
N LYS A 5 17.84 3.16 3.24
CA LYS A 5 17.02 2.75 4.40
C LYS A 5 15.81 1.85 4.06
N TRP A 6 15.83 1.20 2.90
CA TRP A 6 14.79 0.25 2.46
C TRP A 6 15.20 -1.23 2.61
N GLY A 7 16.49 -1.52 2.79
CA GLY A 7 17.04 -2.86 2.55
C GLY A 7 16.86 -3.92 3.65
N GLY A 8 16.17 -3.63 4.76
CA GLY A 8 16.13 -4.53 5.93
C GLY A 8 15.04 -5.60 5.90
N ILE A 9 13.82 -5.24 5.47
CA ILE A 9 12.62 -6.07 5.70
C ILE A 9 12.01 -6.58 4.38
N THR A 10 12.39 -6.02 3.24
CA THR A 10 11.72 -6.23 1.94
C THR A 10 12.57 -6.89 0.86
N ARG A 11 13.78 -7.40 1.17
CA ARG A 11 14.75 -7.92 0.17
C ARG A 11 14.19 -8.96 -0.83
N GLY A 12 13.15 -9.73 -0.46
CA GLY A 12 12.46 -10.64 -1.38
C GLY A 12 11.22 -10.07 -2.07
N LEU A 13 10.52 -9.11 -1.46
CA LEU A 13 9.26 -8.56 -1.94
C LEU A 13 9.44 -7.35 -2.88
N GLU A 14 10.53 -6.58 -2.73
CA GLU A 14 10.75 -5.39 -3.58
C GLU A 14 10.87 -5.74 -5.07
N HIS A 15 11.36 -6.93 -5.41
CA HIS A 15 11.56 -7.31 -6.81
C HIS A 15 10.26 -7.63 -7.56
N SER A 16 9.14 -7.83 -6.85
CA SER A 16 7.83 -8.16 -7.44
C SER A 16 6.80 -7.03 -7.32
N LEU A 17 7.21 -5.82 -6.93
CA LEU A 17 6.32 -4.67 -6.78
C LEU A 17 6.35 -3.77 -8.01
N ASP A 18 5.17 -3.52 -8.58
CA ASP A 18 4.98 -2.60 -9.69
C ASP A 18 5.21 -1.13 -9.24
N VAL A 19 5.54 -0.23 -10.18
CA VAL A 19 5.82 1.19 -9.91
C VAL A 19 4.66 1.84 -9.16
N TYR A 20 3.42 1.50 -9.52
CA TYR A 20 2.22 1.99 -8.86
C TYR A 20 2.06 1.44 -7.44
N GLU A 21 2.43 0.19 -7.19
CA GLU A 21 2.37 -0.41 -5.86
C GLU A 21 3.35 0.26 -4.91
N ARG A 22 4.57 0.55 -5.40
CA ARG A 22 5.58 1.32 -4.65
C ARG A 22 5.10 2.74 -4.36
N ALA A 23 4.51 3.41 -5.35
CA ALA A 23 3.99 4.76 -5.18
C ALA A 23 2.87 4.82 -4.12
N ILE A 24 1.96 3.83 -4.12
CA ILE A 24 0.91 3.71 -3.10
C ILE A 24 1.52 3.51 -1.71
N LEU A 25 2.48 2.59 -1.56
CA LEU A 25 3.13 2.34 -0.28
C LEU A 25 3.85 3.58 0.26
N HIS A 26 4.60 4.27 -0.60
CA HIS A 26 5.29 5.50 -0.24
C HIS A 26 4.31 6.59 0.22
N LEU A 27 3.19 6.75 -0.48
CA LEU A 27 2.16 7.71 -0.12
C LEU A 27 1.50 7.37 1.23
N MET A 28 1.29 6.08 1.52
CA MET A 28 0.74 5.63 2.81
C MET A 28 1.72 5.85 3.96
N GLN A 29 3.02 5.64 3.74
CA GLN A 29 4.07 5.88 4.74
C GLN A 29 4.25 7.37 5.07
N GLN A 30 4.21 8.24 4.07
CA GLN A 30 4.47 9.68 4.28
C GLN A 30 3.34 10.41 5.00
N HIS A 31 2.09 10.00 4.75
CA HIS A 31 0.98 10.82 5.16
C HIS A 31 0.06 10.15 6.17
N TRP A 32 -0.46 8.93 5.95
CA TRP A 32 -1.71 8.57 6.62
C TRP A 32 -1.78 7.20 7.30
N ALA A 33 -0.83 6.28 7.08
CA ALA A 33 -0.89 4.86 7.52
C ALA A 33 -2.15 4.08 7.05
N GLU A 34 -3.16 4.78 6.57
CA GLU A 34 -4.40 4.30 6.00
C GLU A 34 -4.78 5.14 4.78
N ILE A 35 -5.41 4.51 3.78
CA ILE A 35 -5.83 5.20 2.58
C ILE A 35 -7.11 4.61 1.99
N THR A 36 -7.95 5.49 1.42
CA THR A 36 -9.09 5.09 0.61
C THR A 36 -8.69 5.03 -0.87
N PRO A 37 -9.28 4.15 -1.68
CA PRO A 37 -8.98 4.09 -3.12
C PRO A 37 -9.23 5.42 -3.85
N THR A 38 -10.20 6.21 -3.41
CA THR A 38 -10.49 7.53 -3.98
C THR A 38 -9.41 8.55 -3.64
N ALA A 39 -8.91 8.56 -2.41
CA ALA A 39 -7.80 9.43 -2.02
C ALA A 39 -6.50 9.05 -2.74
N ALA A 40 -6.20 7.75 -2.81
CA ALA A 40 -5.03 7.26 -3.54
C ALA A 40 -5.08 7.64 -5.03
N ALA A 41 -6.23 7.49 -5.69
CA ALA A 41 -6.42 7.91 -7.08
C ALA A 41 -6.23 9.42 -7.28
N SER A 42 -6.82 10.23 -6.40
CA SER A 42 -6.69 11.69 -6.46
C SER A 42 -5.25 12.16 -6.23
N LYS A 43 -4.52 11.53 -5.31
CA LYS A 43 -3.13 11.91 -5.00
C LYS A 43 -2.12 11.44 -6.03
N LEU A 44 -2.34 10.25 -6.60
CA LEU A 44 -1.44 9.69 -7.61
C LEU A 44 -1.81 10.12 -9.05
N GLY A 45 -2.95 10.77 -9.24
CA GLY A 45 -3.40 11.24 -10.55
C GLY A 45 -3.71 10.10 -11.53
N ILE A 46 -4.11 8.94 -11.03
CA ILE A 46 -4.36 7.73 -11.84
C ILE A 46 -5.80 7.22 -11.67
N ASN A 47 -6.23 6.40 -12.63
CA ASN A 47 -7.58 5.83 -12.63
C ASN A 47 -7.87 5.04 -11.34
N ARG A 48 -9.06 5.26 -10.79
CA ARG A 48 -9.55 4.58 -9.59
C ARG A 48 -9.52 3.06 -9.74
N GLU A 49 -9.86 2.53 -10.90
CA GLU A 49 -9.83 1.08 -11.16
C GLU A 49 -8.41 0.51 -11.06
N THR A 50 -7.42 1.21 -11.62
CA THR A 50 -6.00 0.83 -11.53
C THR A 50 -5.57 0.81 -10.06
N VAL A 51 -5.90 1.87 -9.31
CA VAL A 51 -5.61 1.96 -7.87
C VAL A 51 -6.23 0.81 -7.09
N VAL A 52 -7.51 0.48 -7.33
CA VAL A 52 -8.19 -0.62 -6.66
C VAL A 52 -7.49 -1.94 -6.95
N LYS A 53 -7.14 -2.22 -8.21
CA LYS A 53 -6.40 -3.45 -8.59
C LYS A 53 -5.04 -3.53 -7.90
N ARG A 54 -4.31 -2.40 -7.81
CA ARG A 54 -3.00 -2.36 -7.14
C ARG A 54 -3.10 -2.48 -5.62
N LEU A 55 -4.08 -1.84 -4.98
CA LEU A 55 -4.37 -2.01 -3.56
C LEU A 55 -4.78 -3.45 -3.23
N GLN A 56 -5.56 -4.09 -4.08
CA GLN A 56 -5.93 -5.50 -3.93
C GLN A 56 -4.72 -6.42 -4.11
N SER A 57 -3.85 -6.16 -5.08
CA SER A 57 -2.59 -6.89 -5.26
C SER A 57 -1.69 -6.77 -4.02
N LEU A 58 -1.53 -5.55 -3.48
CA LEU A 58 -0.80 -5.30 -2.23
C LEU A 58 -1.41 -6.02 -1.03
N GLN A 59 -2.75 -6.09 -0.96
CA GLN A 59 -3.45 -6.87 0.05
C GLN A 59 -3.17 -8.37 -0.10
N THR A 60 -3.25 -8.93 -1.30
CA THR A 60 -2.95 -10.34 -1.58
C THR A 60 -1.50 -10.69 -1.22
N LYS A 61 -0.57 -9.75 -1.40
CA LYS A 61 0.84 -9.87 -1.00
C LYS A 61 1.06 -9.75 0.52
N GLY A 62 0.01 -9.51 1.30
CA GLY A 62 0.10 -9.35 2.76
C GLY A 62 0.70 -8.02 3.22
N LEU A 63 0.90 -7.06 2.30
CA LEU A 63 1.49 -5.76 2.62
C LEU A 63 0.47 -4.75 3.12
N LEU A 64 -0.82 -4.96 2.84
CA LEU A 64 -1.92 -4.10 3.27
C LEU A 64 -3.07 -4.92 3.87
N SER A 65 -3.71 -4.35 4.88
CA SER A 65 -4.96 -4.86 5.44
C SER A 65 -6.12 -4.06 4.89
N ALA A 66 -7.10 -4.72 4.26
CA ALA A 66 -8.30 -4.04 3.79
C ALA A 66 -9.40 -4.07 4.85
N HIS A 67 -9.86 -2.88 5.23
CA HIS A 67 -11.08 -2.70 6.00
C HIS A 67 -12.27 -2.69 5.04
N LYS A 68 -13.05 -3.77 5.13
CA LYS A 68 -14.27 -3.96 4.34
C LYS A 68 -15.46 -3.35 5.05
N SER A 69 -16.36 -2.74 4.28
CA SER A 69 -17.69 -2.37 4.75
C SER A 69 -18.50 -3.61 5.15
N PRO A 70 -19.59 -3.44 5.93
CA PRO A 70 -20.53 -4.53 6.23
C PRO A 70 -21.12 -5.22 4.99
N ARG A 71 -21.07 -4.56 3.83
CA ARG A 71 -21.50 -5.08 2.52
C ARG A 71 -20.35 -5.70 1.71
N GLY A 72 -19.18 -5.92 2.30
CA GLY A 72 -18.03 -6.58 1.69
C GLY A 72 -17.15 -5.72 0.79
N ARG A 73 -17.52 -4.47 0.49
CA ARG A 73 -16.68 -3.55 -0.32
C ARG A 73 -15.47 -3.07 0.49
N ALA A 74 -14.26 -3.22 -0.05
CA ALA A 74 -13.04 -2.66 0.54
C ALA A 74 -13.08 -1.13 0.46
N MET A 75 -13.18 -0.47 1.62
CA MET A 75 -13.31 0.99 1.71
C MET A 75 -12.01 1.67 2.10
N ARG A 76 -11.23 1.04 2.98
CA ARG A 76 -9.95 1.57 3.48
C ARG A 76 -8.91 0.47 3.47
N TYR A 77 -7.67 0.85 3.25
CA TYR A 77 -6.51 -0.01 3.35
C TYR A 77 -5.58 0.58 4.40
N SER A 78 -5.10 -0.23 5.33
CA SER A 78 -4.16 0.15 6.38
C SER A 78 -2.87 -0.64 6.24
N LEU A 79 -1.75 -0.04 6.63
CA LEU A 79 -0.50 -0.78 6.79
C LEU A 79 -0.65 -1.69 8.02
N PRO A 80 -0.34 -2.99 7.91
CA PRO A 80 -0.42 -3.89 9.05
C PRO A 80 0.60 -3.43 10.12
N PRO A 81 0.24 -3.50 11.41
CA PRO A 81 1.15 -3.11 12.51
C PRO A 81 2.42 -3.95 12.53
N ALA A 82 2.38 -5.17 11.99
CA ALA A 82 3.53 -6.06 11.84
C ALA A 82 4.64 -5.51 10.90
N MET A 83 4.33 -4.51 10.05
CA MET A 83 5.34 -3.85 9.23
C MET A 83 6.31 -2.97 10.08
N TRP A 84 5.95 -2.69 11.34
CA TRP A 84 6.72 -1.84 12.25
C TRP A 84 7.39 -2.62 13.39
N SER A 85 6.98 -3.86 13.65
CA SER A 85 7.65 -4.73 14.63
C SER A 85 8.87 -5.41 14.02
N GLY A 86 9.93 -4.63 13.85
CA GLY A 86 11.28 -5.15 13.93
C GLY A 86 11.73 -5.13 15.38
N ASN A 87 11.49 -6.23 16.11
CA ASN A 87 12.30 -6.64 17.25
C ASN A 87 12.16 -8.14 17.51
#